data_AF-A0A9P7DPH0-F1
#
_entry.id   AF-A0A9P7DPH0-F1
#
_cell.length_a   1.000
_cell.length_b   1.000
_cell.length_c   1.000
_cell.angle_alpha   90.00
_cell.angle_beta   90.00
_cell.angle_gamma   90.00
#
_symmetry.space_group_name_H-M   'P 1'
#
loop_
_entity.id
_entity.type
_entity.pdbx_description
1 polymer ?
#
loop_
_entity_poly.entity_id
_entity_poly.type
_entity_poly.pdbx_seq_one_letter_code
_entity_poly.pdbx_strand_id
1 'polypeptide(L)'
;MLTLVPESGHFTMSSLAALHASPFAQGFSNNERQAAGRALFRHDTHIDGAHYHARKLGGLHPAYAAFNQTNGKERTLTHVELVEAALWDLFDAVTMQDRIDGGISLLIRCPGSEVSSTTLPEELALDLYITPRELQETPQRIGGDVTTLVQAFAAEFALPHLQRFSKRCAVEGIKPPKRCKSIDFRILISLLT
;
A
#
# COMPACT_ATOMS: atom_id res chain seq x y z
N MET A 1 19.75 -31.47 -5.93
CA MET A 1 18.83 -30.96 -6.96
C MET A 1 17.42 -31.28 -6.50
N LEU A 2 16.86 -30.41 -5.65
CA LEU A 2 15.49 -30.53 -5.15
C LEU A 2 14.60 -29.71 -6.08
N THR A 3 13.83 -30.41 -6.92
CA THR A 3 12.76 -29.83 -7.71
C THR A 3 11.65 -29.37 -6.76
N LEU A 4 11.59 -28.07 -6.49
CA LEU A 4 10.39 -27.44 -5.95
C LEU A 4 9.33 -27.50 -7.05
N VAL A 5 8.38 -28.42 -6.88
CA VAL A 5 7.10 -28.37 -7.59
C VAL A 5 6.40 -27.10 -7.09
N PRO A 6 5.99 -26.17 -7.97
CA PRO A 6 5.15 -25.06 -7.54
C PRO A 6 3.77 -25.66 -7.31
N GLU A 7 3.45 -26.02 -6.06
CA GLU A 7 2.05 -26.11 -5.67
C GLU A 7 1.48 -24.70 -5.82
N SER A 8 0.69 -24.51 -6.88
CA SER A 8 -0.14 -23.33 -7.09
C SER A 8 -1.27 -23.32 -6.05
N GLY A 9 -0.90 -23.18 -4.78
CA GLY A 9 -1.80 -22.95 -3.68
C GLY A 9 -2.19 -21.49 -3.70
N HIS A 10 -3.16 -21.12 -4.54
CA HIS A 10 -3.76 -19.78 -4.46
C HIS A 10 -4.24 -19.54 -3.02
N PHE A 11 -3.75 -18.48 -2.40
CA PHE A 11 -4.15 -18.11 -1.05
C PHE A 11 -5.63 -17.68 -1.07
N THR A 12 -6.50 -18.45 -0.41
CA THR A 12 -7.95 -18.21 -0.39
C THR A 12 -8.40 -17.59 0.93
N MET A 13 -9.57 -16.95 0.92
CA MET A 13 -10.23 -16.49 2.16
C MET A 13 -10.48 -17.64 3.15
N SER A 14 -10.69 -18.87 2.66
CA SER A 14 -10.81 -20.05 3.51
C SER A 14 -9.51 -20.41 4.21
N SER A 15 -8.35 -20.27 3.55
CA SER A 15 -7.04 -20.47 4.16
C SER A 15 -6.76 -19.41 5.23
N LEU A 16 -7.14 -18.15 5.00
CA LEU A 16 -7.02 -17.07 5.98
C LEU A 16 -7.92 -17.31 7.21
N ALA A 17 -9.17 -17.75 7.00
CA ALA A 17 -10.08 -18.10 8.09
C ALA A 17 -9.58 -19.30 8.91
N ALA A 18 -9.03 -20.32 8.24
CA ALA A 18 -8.45 -21.49 8.90
C ALA A 18 -7.25 -21.12 9.77
N LEU A 19 -6.37 -20.22 9.28
CA LEU A 19 -5.23 -19.72 10.06
C LEU A 19 -5.66 -18.90 11.28
N HIS A 20 -6.68 -18.04 11.11
CA HIS A 20 -7.25 -17.27 12.21
C HIS A 20 -7.85 -18.15 13.33
N ALA A 21 -8.42 -19.30 12.97
CA ALA A 21 -8.99 -20.26 13.91
C ALA A 21 -7.98 -21.31 14.43
N SER A 22 -6.74 -21.31 13.91
CA SER A 22 -5.78 -22.36 14.23
C SER A 22 -5.18 -22.22 15.64
N PRO A 23 -4.69 -23.32 16.25
CA PRO A 23 -3.95 -23.25 17.50
C PRO A 23 -2.71 -22.35 17.45
N PHE A 24 -2.12 -22.16 16.27
CA PHE A 24 -1.02 -21.20 16.06
C PHE A 24 -1.44 -19.77 16.42
N ALA A 25 -2.72 -19.43 16.28
CA ALA A 25 -3.25 -18.12 16.67
C ALA A 25 -3.46 -17.96 18.20
N GLN A 26 -3.36 -19.03 19.00
CA GLN A 26 -3.54 -18.96 20.46
C GLN A 26 -2.41 -18.16 21.09
N GLY A 27 -2.76 -17.14 21.88
CA GLY A 27 -1.81 -16.21 22.51
C GLY A 27 -1.55 -14.92 21.73
N PHE A 28 -1.79 -14.89 20.42
CA PHE A 28 -1.70 -13.65 19.63
C PHE A 28 -2.94 -12.78 19.78
N SER A 29 -2.73 -11.47 19.93
CA SER A 29 -3.75 -10.44 19.91
C SER A 29 -4.46 -10.38 18.55
N ASN A 30 -5.63 -9.74 18.52
CA ASN A 30 -6.36 -9.53 17.27
C ASN A 30 -5.52 -8.76 16.23
N ASN A 31 -4.70 -7.80 16.66
CA ASN A 31 -3.87 -7.00 15.77
C ASN A 31 -2.78 -7.85 15.10
N GLU A 32 -2.12 -8.73 15.85
CA GLU A 32 -1.09 -9.65 15.32
C GLU A 32 -1.70 -10.65 14.33
N ARG A 33 -2.90 -11.17 14.64
CA ARG A 33 -3.61 -12.06 13.72
C ARG A 33 -3.99 -11.36 12.41
N GLN A 34 -4.42 -10.10 12.48
CA GLN A 34 -4.70 -9.30 11.28
C GLN A 34 -3.43 -9.00 10.48
N ALA A 35 -2.32 -8.67 11.14
CA ALA A 35 -1.02 -8.46 10.49
C ALA A 35 -0.53 -9.73 9.78
N ALA A 36 -0.64 -10.90 10.44
CA ALA A 36 -0.33 -12.19 9.82
C ALA A 36 -1.24 -12.47 8.60
N GLY A 37 -2.54 -12.21 8.72
CA GLY A 37 -3.49 -12.32 7.61
C GLY A 37 -3.10 -11.46 6.41
N ARG A 38 -2.73 -10.19 6.64
CA ARG A 38 -2.26 -9.29 5.56
C ARG A 38 -0.90 -9.72 5.00
N ALA A 39 0.02 -10.22 5.83
CA ALA A 39 1.31 -10.74 5.39
C ALA A 39 1.15 -11.90 4.40
N LEU A 40 0.23 -12.81 4.71
CA LEU A 40 -0.12 -13.90 3.82
C LEU A 40 -0.81 -13.40 2.54
N PHE A 41 -1.71 -12.42 2.67
CA PHE A 41 -2.40 -11.84 1.51
C PHE A 41 -1.43 -11.17 0.51
N ARG A 42 -0.33 -10.58 0.99
CA ARG A 42 0.69 -9.95 0.13
C ARG A 42 1.82 -10.88 -0.31
N HIS A 43 1.88 -12.10 0.23
CA HIS A 43 2.95 -13.05 -0.09
C HIS A 43 3.04 -13.25 -1.61
N ASP A 44 4.25 -13.10 -2.15
CA ASP A 44 4.59 -13.23 -3.57
C ASP A 44 3.84 -12.32 -4.57
N THR A 45 3.02 -11.37 -4.09
CA THR A 45 2.30 -10.42 -4.98
C THR A 45 3.21 -9.56 -5.85
N HIS A 46 4.49 -9.42 -5.49
CA HIS A 46 5.47 -8.71 -6.31
C HIS A 46 5.99 -9.54 -7.50
N ILE A 47 5.90 -10.88 -7.45
CA ILE A 47 6.42 -11.82 -8.46
C ILE A 47 5.33 -12.70 -9.11
N ASP A 48 4.07 -12.57 -8.70
CA ASP A 48 2.95 -13.38 -9.20
C ASP A 48 2.57 -13.11 -10.68
N GLY A 49 3.13 -12.05 -11.28
CA GLY A 49 2.84 -11.64 -12.67
C GLY A 49 1.46 -11.00 -12.86
N ALA A 50 0.66 -10.83 -11.80
CA ALA A 50 -0.70 -10.33 -11.86
C ALA A 50 -0.78 -8.80 -12.00
N HIS A 51 0.35 -8.09 -12.02
CA HIS A 51 0.44 -6.62 -12.15
C HIS A 51 -0.35 -6.04 -13.34
N TYR A 52 -0.51 -6.81 -14.41
CA TYR A 52 -1.23 -6.40 -15.63
C TYR A 52 -2.65 -6.96 -15.72
N HIS A 53 -3.06 -7.79 -14.77
CA HIS A 53 -4.41 -8.34 -14.75
C HIS A 53 -5.41 -7.21 -14.52
N ALA A 54 -6.44 -7.16 -15.37
CA ALA A 54 -7.53 -6.23 -15.25
C ALA A 54 -8.84 -6.99 -15.45
N ARG A 55 -9.87 -6.62 -14.67
CA ARG A 55 -11.20 -7.25 -14.80
C ARG A 55 -11.83 -6.95 -16.16
N LYS A 56 -11.64 -5.72 -16.65
CA LYS A 56 -11.98 -5.27 -18.00
C LYS A 56 -10.72 -4.84 -18.75
N LEU A 57 -10.72 -4.94 -20.08
CA LEU A 57 -9.60 -4.45 -20.90
C LEU A 57 -9.35 -2.96 -20.61
N GLY A 58 -8.13 -2.64 -20.17
CA GLY A 58 -7.77 -1.26 -19.77
C GLY A 58 -8.42 -0.78 -18.47
N GLY A 59 -8.99 -1.69 -17.67
CA GLY A 59 -9.61 -1.41 -16.38
C GLY A 59 -8.65 -1.47 -15.20
N LEU A 60 -9.18 -1.84 -14.03
CA LEU A 60 -8.42 -1.92 -12.78
C LEU A 60 -8.13 -3.37 -12.42
N HIS A 61 -7.12 -3.55 -11.56
CA HIS A 61 -6.81 -4.86 -10.99
C HIS A 61 -8.05 -5.43 -10.28
N PRO A 62 -8.38 -6.73 -10.44
CA PRO A 62 -9.55 -7.35 -9.83
C PRO A 62 -9.64 -7.14 -8.31
N ALA A 63 -8.50 -7.11 -7.61
CA ALA A 63 -8.47 -6.84 -6.17
C ALA A 63 -9.05 -5.46 -5.82
N TYR A 64 -8.69 -4.40 -6.58
CA TYR A 64 -9.22 -3.06 -6.33
C TYR A 64 -10.74 -3.03 -6.52
N ALA A 65 -11.24 -3.68 -7.59
CA ALA A 65 -12.67 -3.76 -7.86
C ALA A 65 -13.44 -4.58 -6.83
N ALA A 66 -12.83 -5.64 -6.26
CA ALA A 66 -13.44 -6.48 -5.23
C ALA A 66 -13.66 -5.74 -3.91
N PHE A 67 -12.67 -4.97 -3.46
CA PHE A 67 -12.75 -4.24 -2.20
C PHE A 67 -13.55 -2.92 -2.28
N ASN A 68 -13.77 -2.37 -3.48
CA ASN A 68 -14.57 -1.16 -3.68
C ASN A 68 -16.06 -1.43 -4.02
N GLN A 69 -16.57 -2.64 -3.76
CA GLN A 69 -17.99 -2.94 -3.95
C GLN A 69 -18.83 -2.37 -2.80
N THR A 70 -19.84 -1.55 -3.12
CA THR A 70 -20.69 -0.85 -2.14
C THR A 70 -21.79 -1.72 -1.53
N ASN A 71 -21.84 -3.01 -1.83
CA ASN A 71 -23.01 -3.85 -1.59
C ASN A 71 -22.70 -4.95 -0.57
N GLY A 72 -22.71 -4.60 0.72
CA GLY A 72 -22.62 -5.57 1.81
C GLY A 72 -23.36 -5.11 3.06
N LYS A 73 -24.27 -5.95 3.57
CA LYS A 73 -24.99 -5.74 4.85
C LYS A 73 -24.14 -6.13 6.08
N GLU A 74 -22.96 -6.72 5.87
CA GLU A 74 -22.04 -7.13 6.93
C GLU A 74 -20.91 -6.13 7.10
N ARG A 75 -20.52 -5.87 8.35
CA ARG A 75 -19.42 -4.99 8.73
C ARG A 75 -18.08 -5.66 8.38
N THR A 76 -17.73 -5.64 7.11
CA THR A 76 -16.40 -6.01 6.60
C THR A 76 -15.44 -4.84 6.86
N LEU A 77 -14.14 -5.15 7.05
CA LEU A 77 -13.08 -4.13 7.01
C LEU A 77 -13.31 -3.28 5.76
N THR A 78 -13.48 -1.97 5.95
CA THR A 78 -13.65 -1.07 4.83
C THR A 78 -12.38 -1.10 3.97
N HIS A 79 -12.52 -0.88 2.66
CA HIS A 79 -11.36 -0.74 1.77
C HIS A 79 -10.34 0.27 2.32
N VAL A 80 -10.82 1.34 2.96
CA VAL A 80 -9.97 2.36 3.60
C VAL A 80 -9.14 1.75 4.73
N GLU A 81 -9.77 1.07 5.69
CA GLU A 81 -9.08 0.45 6.82
C GLU A 81 -8.06 -0.61 6.35
N LEU A 82 -8.40 -1.40 5.34
CA LEU A 82 -7.47 -2.40 4.79
C LEU A 82 -6.27 -1.74 4.10
N VAL A 83 -6.50 -0.69 3.31
CA VAL A 83 -5.43 0.04 2.61
C VAL A 83 -4.52 0.75 3.60
N GLU A 84 -5.08 1.37 4.64
CA GLU A 84 -4.28 1.99 5.70
C GLU A 84 -3.45 0.94 6.46
N ALA A 85 -4.06 -0.17 6.87
CA ALA A 85 -3.36 -1.24 7.56
C ALA A 85 -2.24 -1.88 6.69
N ALA A 86 -2.48 -2.01 5.38
CA ALA A 86 -1.46 -2.49 4.44
C ALA A 86 -0.31 -1.49 4.25
N LEU A 87 -0.56 -0.17 4.37
CA LEU A 87 0.49 0.84 4.36
C LEU A 87 1.38 0.75 5.62
N TRP A 88 0.78 0.51 6.79
CA TRP A 88 1.55 0.27 8.03
C TRP A 88 2.46 -0.95 7.90
N ASP A 89 1.95 -2.05 7.32
CA ASP A 89 2.76 -3.24 7.07
C ASP A 89 3.98 -2.98 6.17
N LEU A 90 3.86 -2.04 5.21
CA LEU A 90 4.97 -1.63 4.35
C LEU A 90 6.04 -0.89 5.17
N PHE A 91 5.63 0.02 6.06
CA PHE A 91 6.55 0.71 6.96
C PHE A 91 7.24 -0.25 7.94
N ASP A 92 6.51 -1.22 8.49
CA ASP A 92 7.07 -2.25 9.37
C ASP A 92 8.08 -3.12 8.63
N ALA A 93 7.76 -3.56 7.40
CA ALA A 93 8.65 -4.38 6.59
C ALA A 93 9.94 -3.64 6.22
N VAL A 94 9.83 -2.39 5.76
CA VAL A 94 10.99 -1.55 5.43
C VAL A 94 11.85 -1.28 6.67
N THR A 95 11.22 -0.93 7.79
CA THR A 95 11.95 -0.68 9.05
C THR A 95 12.66 -1.93 9.56
N MET A 96 12.01 -3.09 9.46
CA MET A 96 12.60 -4.38 9.85
C MET A 96 13.79 -4.74 8.97
N GLN A 97 13.69 -4.50 7.66
CA GLN A 97 14.77 -4.71 6.71
C GLN A 97 15.99 -3.86 7.07
N ASP A 98 15.82 -2.53 7.15
CA ASP A 98 16.90 -1.58 7.50
C ASP A 98 17.57 -1.93 8.84
N ARG A 99 16.80 -2.43 9.83
CA ARG A 99 17.35 -2.85 11.13
C ARG A 99 18.20 -4.10 11.05
N ILE A 100 17.89 -5.04 10.16
CA ILE A 100 18.56 -6.34 10.09
C ILE A 100 19.84 -6.25 9.25
N ASP A 101 19.85 -5.43 8.19
CA ASP A 101 21.00 -5.30 7.30
C ASP A 101 21.79 -3.99 7.49
N GLY A 102 21.31 -3.08 8.34
CA GLY A 102 21.93 -1.77 8.55
C GLY A 102 21.72 -0.81 7.38
N GLY A 103 20.75 -1.10 6.50
CA GLY A 103 20.41 -0.31 5.34
C GLY A 103 19.66 0.99 5.65
N ILE A 104 19.30 1.67 4.57
CA ILE A 104 18.53 2.91 4.57
C ILE A 104 17.51 2.85 3.43
N SER A 105 16.26 3.17 3.76
CA SER A 105 15.16 3.15 2.81
C SER A 105 14.40 4.47 2.74
N LEU A 106 14.02 4.85 1.52
CA LEU A 106 13.11 5.95 1.22
C LEU A 106 11.94 5.39 0.42
N LEU A 107 10.72 5.65 0.86
CA LEU A 107 9.51 5.27 0.13
C LEU A 107 8.69 6.52 -0.16
N ILE A 108 8.37 6.71 -1.45
CA ILE A 108 7.41 7.69 -1.93
C ILE A 108 6.27 6.93 -2.61
N ARG A 109 5.05 7.12 -2.14
CA ARG A 109 3.85 6.45 -2.67
C ARG A 109 2.77 7.48 -2.97
N CYS A 110 2.04 7.26 -4.06
CA CYS A 110 0.81 8.00 -4.34
C CYS A 110 -0.39 7.04 -4.29
N PRO A 111 -1.33 7.20 -3.34
CA PRO A 111 -2.58 6.44 -3.37
C PRO A 111 -3.44 6.90 -4.56
N GLY A 112 -4.21 5.97 -5.13
CA GLY A 112 -5.15 6.29 -6.20
C GLY A 112 -6.23 7.27 -5.73
N SER A 113 -6.37 8.40 -6.40
CA SER A 113 -7.37 9.44 -6.12
C SER A 113 -7.88 10.11 -7.38
N GLU A 114 -9.05 10.75 -7.28
CA GLU A 114 -9.58 11.61 -8.33
C GLU A 114 -8.66 12.82 -8.56
N VAL A 115 -8.36 13.10 -9.83
CA VAL A 115 -7.62 14.30 -10.27
C VAL A 115 -8.35 14.98 -11.43
N SER A 116 -8.29 16.31 -11.46
CA SER A 116 -8.78 17.12 -12.59
C SER A 116 -7.67 17.35 -13.62
N SER A 117 -8.04 17.83 -14.81
CA SER A 117 -7.09 18.27 -15.83
C SER A 117 -6.23 19.47 -15.40
N THR A 118 -6.64 20.18 -14.36
CA THR A 118 -5.96 21.35 -13.81
C THR A 118 -5.17 21.03 -12.54
N THR A 119 -5.17 19.77 -12.09
CA THR A 119 -4.45 19.38 -10.86
C THR A 119 -2.95 19.55 -11.08
N LEU A 120 -2.32 20.30 -10.19
CA LEU A 120 -0.87 20.49 -10.22
C LEU A 120 -0.15 19.38 -9.41
N PRO A 121 1.11 19.04 -9.74
CA PRO A 121 1.88 18.04 -9.00
C PRO A 121 1.98 18.33 -7.50
N GLU A 122 2.09 19.60 -7.10
CA GLU A 122 2.19 20.03 -5.70
C GLU A 122 0.87 19.83 -4.93
N GLU A 123 -0.23 19.62 -5.66
CA GLU A 123 -1.54 19.31 -5.10
C GLU A 123 -1.77 17.81 -4.95
N LEU A 124 -0.78 16.95 -5.19
CA LEU A 124 -0.93 15.53 -4.96
C LEU A 124 -0.73 15.18 -3.48
N ALA A 125 -1.55 14.26 -2.97
CA ALA A 125 -1.32 13.64 -1.68
C ALA A 125 -0.36 12.46 -1.88
N LEU A 126 0.75 12.48 -1.15
CA LEU A 126 1.80 11.47 -1.23
C LEU A 126 2.11 10.94 0.17
N ASP A 127 2.25 9.63 0.30
CA ASP A 127 2.78 9.00 1.49
C ASP A 127 4.30 8.95 1.38
N LEU A 128 4.97 9.30 2.48
CA LEU A 128 6.42 9.37 2.56
C LEU A 128 6.89 8.61 3.79
N TYR A 129 7.85 7.71 3.61
CA TYR A 129 8.63 7.12 4.71
C TYR A 129 10.11 7.46 4.54
N ILE A 130 10.71 7.90 5.63
CA ILE A 130 12.15 8.13 5.80
C ILE A 130 12.53 7.45 7.10
N THR A 131 13.64 6.71 7.11
CA THR A 131 14.20 6.12 8.33
C THR A 131 14.39 7.22 9.41
N PRO A 132 13.76 7.11 10.59
CA PRO A 132 13.72 8.22 11.57
C PRO A 132 15.09 8.70 12.03
N ARG A 133 16.07 7.79 12.10
CA ARG A 133 17.46 8.09 12.46
C ARG A 133 18.06 9.15 11.53
N GLU A 134 17.91 8.94 10.22
CA GLU A 134 18.48 9.82 9.20
C GLU A 134 17.86 11.22 9.29
N LEU A 135 16.53 11.26 9.43
CA LEU A 135 15.79 12.52 9.58
C LEU A 135 16.24 13.32 10.80
N GLN A 136 16.58 12.65 11.91
CA GLN A 136 17.08 13.30 13.12
C GLN A 136 18.51 13.83 12.96
N GLU A 137 19.37 13.10 12.26
CA GLU A 137 20.79 13.46 12.12
C GLU A 137 20.99 14.66 11.17
N THR A 138 20.19 14.81 10.10
CA THR A 138 20.36 15.89 9.10
C THR A 138 19.05 16.51 8.55
N PRO A 139 18.17 17.06 9.42
CA PRO A 139 16.80 17.42 9.03
C PRO A 139 16.70 18.47 7.93
N GLN A 140 17.56 19.51 7.93
CA GLN A 140 17.49 20.58 6.94
C GLN A 140 17.95 20.12 5.55
N ARG A 141 18.97 19.27 5.49
CA ARG A 141 19.50 18.75 4.22
C ARG A 141 18.56 17.72 3.61
N ILE A 142 18.14 16.75 4.42
CA ILE A 142 17.18 15.71 3.99
C ILE A 142 15.86 16.34 3.53
N GLY A 143 15.38 17.39 4.22
CA GLY A 143 14.16 18.08 3.82
C GLY A 143 14.22 18.62 2.39
N GLY A 144 15.30 19.31 2.00
CA GLY A 144 15.46 19.86 0.65
C GLY A 144 15.63 18.78 -0.43
N ASP A 145 16.48 17.79 -0.16
CA ASP A 145 16.78 16.71 -1.11
C ASP A 145 15.53 15.83 -1.33
N VAL A 146 14.80 15.48 -0.26
CA VAL A 146 13.56 14.71 -0.34
C VAL A 146 12.46 15.52 -1.04
N THR A 147 12.34 16.81 -0.78
CA THR A 147 11.36 17.66 -1.47
C THR A 147 11.57 17.61 -2.99
N THR A 148 12.83 17.67 -3.44
CA THR A 148 13.16 17.55 -4.87
C THR A 148 12.71 16.21 -5.45
N LEU A 149 12.97 15.10 -4.75
CA LEU A 149 12.55 13.76 -5.18
C LEU A 149 11.02 13.62 -5.22
N VAL A 150 10.33 14.16 -4.21
CA VAL A 150 8.87 14.15 -4.10
C VAL A 150 8.24 14.94 -5.24
N GLN A 151 8.76 16.13 -5.56
CA GLN A 151 8.29 16.94 -6.68
C GLN A 151 8.49 16.23 -8.02
N ALA A 152 9.67 15.65 -8.24
CA ALA A 152 9.95 14.87 -9.46
C ALA A 152 9.03 13.66 -9.57
N PHE A 153 8.82 12.91 -8.48
CA PHE A 153 7.88 11.79 -8.45
C PHE A 153 6.45 12.24 -8.74
N ALA A 154 6.03 13.36 -8.16
CA ALA A 154 4.69 13.92 -8.35
C ALA A 154 4.43 14.25 -9.82
N ALA A 155 5.35 14.98 -10.46
CA ALA A 155 5.21 15.47 -11.82
C ALA A 155 5.36 14.34 -12.86
N GLU A 156 6.39 13.50 -12.73
CA GLU A 156 6.76 12.54 -13.76
C GLU A 156 5.99 11.22 -13.66
N PHE A 157 5.57 10.83 -12.45
CA PHE A 157 4.97 9.52 -12.22
C PHE A 157 3.54 9.61 -11.68
N ALA A 158 3.34 10.32 -10.56
CA ALA A 158 2.08 10.28 -9.83
C ALA A 158 0.94 10.95 -10.62
N LEU A 159 1.12 12.18 -11.12
CA LEU A 159 0.08 12.88 -11.87
C LEU A 159 -0.34 12.11 -13.14
N PRO A 160 0.59 11.67 -14.02
CA PRO A 160 0.24 10.84 -15.18
C PRO A 160 -0.42 9.52 -14.77
N HIS A 161 0.01 8.91 -13.67
CA HIS A 161 -0.61 7.69 -13.14
C HIS A 161 -2.06 7.95 -12.73
N LEU A 162 -2.33 8.99 -11.95
CA LEU A 162 -3.68 9.32 -11.48
C LEU A 162 -4.63 9.69 -12.62
N GLN A 163 -4.14 10.37 -13.65
CA GLN A 163 -4.91 10.63 -14.87
C GLN A 163 -5.33 9.33 -15.57
N ARG A 164 -4.42 8.33 -15.66
CA ARG A 164 -4.75 7.00 -16.19
C ARG A 164 -5.68 6.23 -15.25
N PHE A 165 -5.48 6.34 -13.94
CA PHE A 165 -6.32 5.73 -12.92
C PHE A 165 -7.78 6.20 -13.05
N SER A 166 -8.04 7.50 -13.18
CA SER A 166 -9.40 8.03 -13.42
C SER A 166 -10.06 7.42 -14.68
N LYS A 167 -9.30 7.22 -15.76
CA LYS A 167 -9.80 6.56 -16.98
C LYS A 167 -10.13 5.08 -16.72
N ARG A 168 -9.27 4.36 -15.98
CA ARG A 168 -9.49 2.95 -15.59
C ARG A 168 -10.70 2.79 -14.68
N CYS A 169 -10.89 3.71 -13.73
CA CYS A 169 -12.09 3.81 -12.90
C CYS A 169 -13.36 3.94 -13.74
N ALA A 170 -13.36 4.80 -14.76
CA ALA A 170 -14.50 4.97 -15.67
C ALA A 170 -14.82 3.67 -16.44
N VAL A 171 -13.81 2.94 -16.93
CA VAL A 171 -14.00 1.62 -17.58
C VAL A 171 -14.68 0.63 -16.63
N GLU A 172 -14.28 0.63 -15.35
CA GLU A 172 -14.83 -0.27 -14.34
C GLU A 172 -16.20 0.16 -13.79
N GLY A 173 -16.64 1.39 -14.08
CA GLY A 173 -17.85 1.97 -13.47
C GLY A 173 -17.67 2.29 -11.98
N ILE A 174 -16.42 2.48 -11.54
CA ILE A 174 -16.07 2.80 -10.15
C ILE A 174 -15.78 4.30 -10.07
N LYS A 175 -16.32 4.98 -9.06
CA LYS A 175 -15.97 6.37 -8.79
C LYS A 175 -14.60 6.43 -8.10
N PRO A 176 -13.61 7.18 -8.62
CA PRO A 176 -12.35 7.35 -7.93
C PRO A 176 -12.60 8.01 -6.56
N PRO A 177 -11.85 7.63 -5.51
CA PRO A 177 -12.01 8.26 -4.21
C PRO A 177 -11.62 9.74 -4.33
N LYS A 178 -12.46 10.60 -3.74
CA LYS A 178 -12.12 12.02 -3.61
C LYS A 178 -10.92 12.14 -2.68
N ARG A 179 -10.05 13.09 -2.98
CA ARG A 179 -8.87 13.44 -2.20
C ARG A 179 -9.20 13.41 -0.70
N CYS A 180 -8.58 12.50 0.05
CA CYS A 180 -8.51 12.67 1.48
C CYS A 180 -7.48 13.78 1.69
N LYS A 181 -7.90 14.90 2.29
CA LYS A 181 -7.00 16.01 2.61
C LYS A 181 -6.04 15.55 3.71
N SER A 182 -4.99 14.87 3.31
CA SER A 182 -3.82 14.71 4.15
C SER A 182 -2.62 14.64 3.21
N ILE A 183 -2.02 15.80 2.94
CA ILE A 183 -0.58 15.86 3.13
C ILE A 183 -0.41 15.82 4.66
N ASP A 184 -0.71 14.67 5.26
CA ASP A 184 0.00 14.34 6.47
C ASP A 184 1.34 13.93 5.89
N PHE A 185 2.35 14.77 6.10
CA PHE A 185 3.65 14.22 6.37
C PHE A 185 3.44 13.25 7.54
N ARG A 186 3.02 12.01 7.27
CA ARG A 186 3.14 10.90 8.21
C ARG A 186 4.61 10.53 8.21
N ILE A 187 5.45 11.49 8.61
CA ILE A 187 6.73 11.20 9.19
C ILE A 187 6.35 10.34 10.38
N LEU A 188 6.55 9.04 10.21
CA LEU A 188 6.44 8.07 11.27
C LEU A 188 7.61 8.38 12.20
N ILE A 189 7.45 9.41 13.05
CA ILE A 189 8.26 9.58 14.24
C ILE A 189 7.82 8.45 15.16
N SER A 190 8.29 7.23 14.90
CA SER A 190 8.12 6.15 15.87
C SER A 190 8.98 6.49 17.08
N LEU A 191 8.34 6.98 18.14
CA LEU A 191 8.55 6.54 19.51
C LEU A 191 10.01 6.48 19.98
N LEU A 192 10.57 7.63 20.35
CA LEU A 192 11.50 7.75 21.46
C LEU A 192 11.21 9.05 22.23
N THR A 193 10.14 8.99 23.03
CA THR A 193 10.13 9.50 24.41
C THR A 193 9.74 8.36 25.30
#